data_AF-A0A157SFR2-F1
#
_entry.id   AF-A0A157SFR2-F1
#
_cell.length_a   1.000
_cell.length_b   1.000
_cell.length_c   1.000
_cell.angle_alpha   90.00
_cell.angle_beta   90.00
_cell.angle_gamma   90.00
#
_symmetry.space_group_name_H-M   'P 1'
#
loop_
_entity.id
_entity.type
_entity.pdbx_description
1 polymer ?
#
loop_
_entity_poly.entity_id
_entity_poly.type
_entity_poly.pdbx_seq_one_letter_code
_entity_poly.pdbx_strand_id
1 'polypeptide(L)'
;MECPHTLVEPALDRWMECHWHLHQMEASYHEPDAFRYALNSFIRAFKEVPQLLTMQIQNHSDLKNAIEPVFKALRDSDLYRVLTTKRNFLVHQGMLDLESRGSAGTTEGHKVKISFPFRVHPWESSNEAYVRYKEVCRTDKMMRSLIGPDCDSAPAIWRTWLIREFPGRDLLDVAFEAWTKLGEVLSATVEARGAEPLDLSMPCRHDPEHVKVRRFSQREFFLDVDGIDLAKEERKWREENMRRTSECGATPTTPDDSIYSPKSPSPAD
;
A
#
# COMPACT_ATOMS: atom_id res chain seq x y z
N MET A 1 -0.78 42.63 3.89
CA MET A 1 0.25 41.60 3.62
C MET A 1 -0.49 40.45 2.96
N GLU A 2 -0.22 40.18 1.68
CA GLU A 2 -0.87 39.06 0.99
C GLU A 2 -0.42 37.74 1.63
N CYS A 3 -1.33 36.76 1.70
CA CYS A 3 -1.00 35.45 2.23
C CYS A 3 0.17 34.84 1.43
N PRO A 4 1.24 34.35 2.08
CA PRO A 4 2.37 33.71 1.41
C PRO A 4 1.99 32.54 0.48
N HIS A 5 0.83 31.92 0.72
CA HIS A 5 0.30 30.81 -0.07
C HIS A 5 -0.39 31.25 -1.37
N THR A 6 -0.94 32.47 -1.45
CA THR A 6 -1.74 32.91 -2.61
C THR A 6 -0.97 32.89 -3.93
N LEU A 7 0.34 33.20 -3.91
CA LEU A 7 1.15 33.18 -5.14
C LEU A 7 1.35 31.77 -5.67
N VAL A 8 1.45 30.78 -4.78
CA VAL A 8 1.80 29.39 -5.11
C VAL A 8 0.58 28.46 -5.10
N GLU A 9 -0.62 28.99 -4.87
CA GLU A 9 -1.85 28.23 -4.70
C GLU A 9 -2.11 27.21 -5.82
N PRO A 10 -2.07 27.56 -7.12
CA PRO A 10 -2.16 26.57 -8.19
C PRO A 10 -1.14 25.41 -8.13
N ALA A 11 0.10 25.66 -7.71
CA ALA A 11 1.11 24.60 -7.56
C ALA A 11 0.86 23.76 -6.31
N LEU A 12 0.39 24.37 -5.22
CA LEU A 12 -0.05 23.67 -4.00
C LEU A 12 -1.25 22.75 -4.29
N ASP A 13 -2.26 23.25 -5.01
CA ASP A 13 -3.43 22.46 -5.40
C ASP A 13 -3.03 21.22 -6.23
N ARG A 14 -2.14 21.42 -7.21
CA ARG A 14 -1.61 20.32 -8.03
C ARG A 14 -0.75 19.33 -7.22
N TRP A 15 -0.06 19.79 -6.18
CA TRP A 15 0.68 18.92 -5.26
C TRP A 15 -0.26 18.14 -4.32
N MET A 16 -1.39 18.72 -3.92
CA MET A 16 -2.45 18.01 -3.22
C MET A 16 -3.17 16.99 -4.12
N GLU A 17 -3.29 17.25 -5.42
CA GLU A 17 -3.76 16.26 -6.39
C GLU A 17 -2.80 15.06 -6.47
N CYS A 18 -1.48 15.29 -6.41
CA CYS A 18 -0.50 14.19 -6.30
C CYS A 18 -0.73 13.35 -5.04
N HIS A 19 -0.98 13.99 -3.90
CA HIS A 19 -1.32 13.31 -2.65
C HIS A 19 -2.58 12.45 -2.81
N TRP A 20 -3.63 12.98 -3.41
CA TRP A 20 -4.85 12.22 -3.67
C TRP A 20 -4.58 10.97 -4.53
N HIS A 21 -3.78 11.10 -5.59
CA HIS A 21 -3.41 9.96 -6.44
C HIS A 21 -2.56 8.91 -5.73
N LEU A 22 -1.70 9.28 -4.77
CA LEU A 22 -0.99 8.30 -3.94
C LEU A 22 -1.97 7.40 -3.18
N HIS A 23 -3.01 7.97 -2.60
CA HIS A 23 -4.05 7.17 -1.95
C HIS A 23 -4.85 6.32 -2.92
N GLN A 24 -5.07 6.78 -4.15
CA GLN A 24 -5.67 5.93 -5.18
C GLN A 24 -4.76 4.76 -5.54
N MET A 25 -3.44 4.96 -5.61
CA MET A 25 -2.47 3.89 -5.80
C MET A 25 -2.49 2.89 -4.64
N GLU A 26 -2.55 3.36 -3.38
CA GLU A 26 -2.69 2.48 -2.20
C GLU A 26 -3.98 1.65 -2.25
N ALA A 27 -5.13 2.31 -2.48
CA ALA A 27 -6.43 1.66 -2.47
C ALA A 27 -6.59 0.62 -3.60
N SER A 28 -5.92 0.85 -4.73
CA SER A 28 -5.96 -0.01 -5.91
C SER A 28 -4.72 -0.88 -6.08
N TYR A 29 -3.85 -0.98 -5.07
CA TYR A 29 -2.53 -1.60 -5.18
C TYR A 29 -2.57 -3.05 -5.74
N HIS A 30 -3.63 -3.77 -5.42
CA HIS A 30 -3.84 -5.16 -5.86
C HIS A 30 -4.61 -5.32 -7.17
N GLU A 31 -5.02 -4.21 -7.81
CA GLU A 31 -5.82 -4.12 -9.03
C GLU A 31 -5.02 -3.40 -10.15
N PRO A 32 -4.42 -4.15 -11.11
CA PRO A 32 -3.44 -3.64 -12.07
C PRO A 32 -3.81 -2.36 -12.81
N ASP A 33 -4.98 -2.33 -13.42
CA ASP A 33 -5.37 -1.23 -14.30
C ASP A 33 -5.66 0.02 -13.50
N ALA A 34 -6.37 -0.12 -12.38
CA ALA A 34 -6.64 0.99 -11.47
C ALA A 34 -5.34 1.56 -10.87
N PHE A 35 -4.41 0.70 -10.42
CA PHE A 35 -3.09 1.13 -9.95
C PHE A 35 -2.33 1.90 -11.04
N ARG A 36 -2.30 1.35 -12.26
CA ARG A 36 -1.62 1.98 -13.40
C ARG A 36 -2.25 3.33 -13.74
N TYR A 37 -3.58 3.45 -13.73
CA TYR A 37 -4.26 4.72 -13.99
C TYR A 37 -3.96 5.75 -12.90
N ALA A 38 -4.00 5.35 -11.63
CA ALA A 38 -3.64 6.21 -10.52
C ALA A 38 -2.17 6.71 -10.62
N LEU A 39 -1.23 5.81 -10.91
CA LEU A 39 0.18 6.14 -11.12
C LEU A 39 0.38 7.09 -12.30
N ASN A 40 -0.32 6.87 -13.42
CA ASN A 40 -0.24 7.75 -14.57
C ASN A 40 -0.76 9.15 -14.27
N SER A 41 -1.86 9.25 -13.53
CA SER A 41 -2.41 10.54 -13.11
C SER A 41 -1.50 11.24 -12.10
N PHE A 42 -0.92 10.50 -11.14
CA PHE A 42 0.14 11.00 -10.26
C PHE A 42 1.30 11.60 -11.05
N ILE A 43 1.84 10.86 -12.03
CA ILE A 43 2.97 11.31 -12.85
C ILE A 43 2.62 12.58 -13.66
N ARG A 44 1.37 12.72 -14.12
CA ARG A 44 0.91 13.95 -14.81
C ARG A 44 0.90 15.13 -13.85
N ALA A 45 0.23 14.99 -12.71
CA ALA A 45 0.16 16.04 -11.71
C ALA A 45 1.56 16.43 -11.21
N PHE A 46 2.42 15.46 -10.94
CA PHE A 46 3.81 15.65 -10.54
C PHE A 46 4.60 16.54 -11.53
N LYS A 47 4.40 16.33 -12.84
CA LYS A 47 5.08 17.15 -13.88
C LYS A 47 4.57 18.58 -13.96
N GLU A 48 3.32 18.81 -13.57
CA GLU A 48 2.66 20.11 -13.65
C GLU A 48 3.07 21.02 -12.49
N VAL A 49 3.32 20.49 -11.29
CA VAL A 49 3.71 21.28 -10.11
C VAL A 49 4.91 22.23 -10.38
N PRO A 50 6.07 21.76 -10.91
CA PRO A 50 7.20 22.65 -11.18
C PRO A 50 6.91 23.69 -12.27
N GLN A 51 6.06 23.34 -13.25
CA GLN A 51 5.70 24.24 -14.35
C GLN A 51 4.82 25.38 -13.84
N LEU A 52 3.80 25.06 -13.06
CA LEU A 52 2.93 26.03 -12.40
C LEU A 52 3.75 26.94 -11.48
N LEU A 53 4.63 26.37 -10.66
CA LEU A 53 5.47 27.15 -9.77
C LEU A 53 6.36 28.14 -10.53
N THR A 54 7.03 27.68 -11.59
CA THR A 54 7.89 28.53 -12.42
C THR A 54 7.12 29.70 -13.05
N MET A 55 5.89 29.45 -13.51
CA MET A 55 5.01 30.46 -14.07
C MET A 55 4.56 31.48 -13.02
N GLN A 56 4.23 31.04 -11.82
CA GLN A 56 3.78 31.91 -10.73
C GLN A 56 4.87 32.85 -10.25
N ILE A 57 6.08 32.34 -10.08
CA ILE A 57 7.22 33.13 -9.58
C ILE A 57 7.93 33.91 -10.70
N GLN A 58 7.39 33.92 -11.93
CA GLN A 58 8.12 34.40 -13.11
C GLN A 58 8.60 35.87 -12.98
N ASN A 59 7.85 36.70 -12.25
CA ASN A 59 8.15 38.11 -12.01
C ASN A 59 8.81 38.38 -10.65
N HIS A 60 9.21 37.33 -9.92
CA HIS A 60 9.80 37.42 -8.58
C HIS A 60 11.25 36.90 -8.61
N SER A 61 12.19 37.72 -9.09
CA SER A 61 13.61 37.33 -9.23
C SER A 61 14.23 36.88 -7.91
N ASP A 62 13.93 37.57 -6.81
CA ASP A 62 14.50 37.27 -5.50
C ASP A 62 14.03 35.89 -5.01
N LEU A 63 12.75 35.59 -5.21
CA LEU A 63 12.16 34.30 -4.87
C LEU A 63 12.74 33.17 -5.74
N LYS A 64 12.89 33.40 -7.05
CA LYS A 64 13.57 32.44 -7.94
C LYS A 64 14.97 32.13 -7.45
N ASN A 65 15.76 33.16 -7.15
CA ASN A 65 17.14 33.00 -6.68
C ASN A 65 17.19 32.26 -5.34
N ALA A 66 16.24 32.50 -4.44
CA ALA A 66 16.15 31.83 -3.15
C ALA A 66 15.86 30.33 -3.28
N ILE A 67 14.98 29.93 -4.21
CA ILE A 67 14.57 28.52 -4.34
C ILE A 67 15.38 27.74 -5.37
N GLU A 68 16.16 28.40 -6.23
CA GLU A 68 16.93 27.76 -7.30
C GLU A 68 17.80 26.58 -6.83
N PRO A 69 18.48 26.62 -5.67
CA PRO A 69 19.26 25.46 -5.20
C PRO A 69 18.41 24.20 -5.02
N VAL A 70 17.23 24.32 -4.41
CA VAL A 70 16.32 23.19 -4.15
C VAL A 70 15.63 22.76 -5.45
N PHE A 71 15.25 23.72 -6.29
CA PHE A 71 14.65 23.45 -7.59
C PHE A 71 15.62 22.73 -8.54
N LYS A 72 16.89 23.12 -8.52
CA LYS A 72 17.96 22.46 -9.27
C LYS A 72 18.21 21.05 -8.74
N ALA A 73 18.27 20.87 -7.42
CA ALA A 73 18.42 19.54 -6.81
C ALA A 73 17.29 18.59 -7.22
N LEU A 74 16.03 19.07 -7.27
CA LEU A 74 14.91 18.30 -7.81
C LEU A 74 15.16 17.92 -9.28
N ARG A 75 15.45 18.90 -10.15
CA ARG A 75 15.64 18.67 -11.61
C ARG A 75 16.80 17.71 -11.92
N ASP A 76 17.88 17.79 -11.15
CA ASP A 76 19.06 16.95 -11.32
C ASP A 76 18.86 15.53 -10.79
N SER A 77 17.83 15.30 -9.96
CA SER A 77 17.56 13.98 -9.39
C SER A 77 17.17 12.96 -10.46
N ASP A 78 17.68 11.74 -10.33
CA ASP A 78 17.28 10.60 -11.16
C ASP A 78 15.78 10.37 -11.10
N LEU A 79 15.20 10.52 -9.90
CA LEU A 79 13.77 10.40 -9.64
C LEU A 79 12.95 11.31 -10.57
N TYR A 80 13.25 12.61 -10.54
CA TYR A 80 12.55 13.60 -11.37
C TYR A 80 12.77 13.32 -12.86
N ARG A 81 14.01 13.06 -13.27
CA ARG A 81 14.35 12.82 -14.68
C ARG A 81 13.63 11.61 -15.25
N VAL A 82 13.59 10.50 -14.51
CA VAL A 82 12.87 9.29 -14.90
C VAL A 82 11.38 9.57 -14.99
N LEU A 83 10.75 10.06 -13.91
CA LEU A 83 9.29 10.28 -13.88
C LEU A 83 8.83 11.31 -14.91
N THR A 84 9.64 12.34 -15.21
CA THR A 84 9.27 13.39 -16.16
C THR A 84 9.49 13.03 -17.63
N THR A 85 10.30 12.00 -17.94
CA THR A 85 10.57 11.58 -19.31
C THR A 85 9.28 11.18 -20.04
N LYS A 86 8.84 12.00 -21.00
CA LYS A 86 7.49 11.93 -21.63
C LYS A 86 7.20 10.66 -22.42
N ARG A 87 8.22 9.90 -22.86
CA ARG A 87 8.07 8.83 -23.86
C ARG A 87 7.64 7.47 -23.28
N ASN A 88 7.99 7.16 -22.02
CA ASN A 88 7.76 5.82 -21.46
C ASN A 88 6.42 5.67 -20.72
N PHE A 89 5.88 6.76 -20.18
CA PHE A 89 4.75 6.68 -19.23
C PHE A 89 3.38 6.98 -19.87
N LEU A 90 3.33 7.67 -21.02
CA LEU A 90 2.12 8.38 -21.44
C LEU A 90 1.68 8.24 -22.91
N VAL A 91 2.56 7.85 -23.85
CA VAL A 91 2.32 8.16 -25.28
C VAL A 91 2.40 6.99 -26.25
N HIS A 92 2.86 5.81 -25.85
CA HIS A 92 2.68 4.64 -26.72
C HIS A 92 1.42 3.90 -26.29
N GLN A 93 0.61 3.47 -27.27
CA GLN A 93 -0.66 2.75 -27.11
C GLN A 93 -0.55 1.39 -26.36
N GLY A 94 0.50 1.18 -25.56
CA GLY A 94 0.72 0.09 -24.63
C GLY A 94 1.35 0.68 -23.36
N MET A 95 0.54 0.72 -22.30
CA MET A 95 0.86 0.62 -20.88
C MET A 95 2.34 0.78 -20.45
N LEU A 96 2.57 1.61 -19.43
CA LEU A 96 3.75 1.58 -18.56
C LEU A 96 4.17 0.11 -18.35
N ASP A 97 5.40 -0.26 -18.78
CA ASP A 97 5.94 -1.64 -18.72
C ASP A 97 6.24 -1.98 -17.26
N LEU A 98 5.15 -2.13 -16.51
CA LEU A 98 5.16 -2.47 -15.10
C LEU A 98 5.64 -3.90 -14.99
N GLU A 99 6.70 -4.07 -14.22
CA GLU A 99 7.05 -5.37 -13.70
C GLU A 99 6.32 -5.56 -12.37
N SER A 100 5.95 -6.81 -12.09
CA SER A 100 5.38 -7.20 -10.81
C SER A 100 6.14 -8.39 -10.28
N ARG A 101 6.49 -8.33 -9.00
CA ARG A 101 6.99 -9.47 -8.23
C ARG A 101 5.97 -9.81 -7.17
N GLY A 102 5.96 -11.07 -6.77
CA GLY A 102 5.12 -11.48 -5.66
C GLY A 102 5.62 -12.72 -4.95
N SER A 103 4.96 -12.97 -3.85
CA SER A 103 5.04 -14.19 -3.08
C SER A 103 3.64 -14.56 -2.61
N ALA A 104 3.45 -15.83 -2.29
CA ALA A 104 2.24 -16.33 -1.67
C ALA A 104 2.63 -17.06 -0.38
N GLY A 105 1.66 -17.32 0.47
CA GLY A 105 1.90 -17.98 1.75
C GLY A 105 0.85 -17.62 2.78
N THR A 106 1.25 -17.54 4.04
CA THR A 106 0.34 -17.46 5.18
C THR A 106 0.81 -16.44 6.22
N THR A 107 -0.16 -15.86 6.93
CA THR A 107 0.07 -14.87 7.98
C THR A 107 -0.67 -15.23 9.26
N GLU A 108 -0.08 -14.94 10.41
CA GLU A 108 -0.74 -14.94 11.73
C GLU A 108 -0.88 -13.50 12.21
N GLY A 109 -2.09 -12.97 12.18
CA GLY A 109 -2.32 -11.54 12.37
C GLY A 109 -1.50 -10.73 11.35
N HIS A 110 -0.56 -9.90 11.83
CA HIS A 110 0.30 -9.08 10.99
C HIS A 110 1.64 -9.73 10.58
N LYS A 111 1.98 -10.89 11.14
CA LYS A 111 3.27 -11.52 10.92
C LYS A 111 3.21 -12.54 9.78
N VAL A 112 4.23 -12.54 8.92
CA VAL A 112 4.43 -13.60 7.92
C VAL A 112 4.81 -14.87 8.65
N LYS A 113 4.03 -15.94 8.46
CA LYS A 113 4.35 -17.27 9.01
C LYS A 113 5.21 -18.03 8.02
N ILE A 114 4.75 -18.15 6.78
CA ILE A 114 5.46 -18.79 5.67
C ILE A 114 5.23 -17.95 4.43
N SER A 115 6.27 -17.75 3.62
CA SER A 115 6.14 -17.20 2.26
C SER A 115 7.03 -17.96 1.30
N PHE A 116 6.60 -18.04 0.05
CA PHE A 116 7.38 -18.65 -1.02
C PHE A 116 7.28 -17.81 -2.30
N PRO A 117 8.32 -17.83 -3.15
CA PRO A 117 8.28 -17.14 -4.43
C PRO A 117 7.09 -17.61 -5.26
N PHE A 118 6.21 -16.68 -5.62
CA PHE A 118 5.02 -16.96 -6.40
C PHE A 118 4.84 -15.84 -7.42
N ARG A 119 4.87 -16.19 -8.70
CA ARG A 119 4.76 -15.17 -9.76
C ARG A 119 3.39 -14.52 -9.68
N VAL A 120 3.39 -13.20 -9.54
CA VAL A 120 2.21 -12.34 -9.67
C VAL A 120 2.45 -11.47 -10.90
N HIS A 121 1.69 -11.70 -11.95
CA HIS A 121 1.83 -11.00 -13.22
C HIS A 121 1.32 -9.56 -13.12
N PRO A 122 1.89 -8.62 -13.90
CA PRO A 122 1.52 -7.21 -13.86
C PRO A 122 0.16 -6.90 -14.50
N TRP A 123 -0.50 -7.87 -15.13
CA TRP A 123 -1.84 -7.73 -15.72
C TRP A 123 -2.93 -8.47 -14.96
N GLU A 124 -2.58 -9.32 -13.99
CA GLU A 124 -3.57 -10.01 -13.16
C GLU A 124 -3.71 -9.27 -11.82
N SER A 125 -4.90 -9.31 -11.24
CA SER A 125 -5.18 -8.90 -9.87
C SER A 125 -4.60 -9.88 -8.85
N SER A 126 -4.51 -9.46 -7.60
CA SER A 126 -4.08 -10.39 -6.53
C SER A 126 -5.15 -11.44 -6.23
N ASN A 127 -6.42 -11.19 -6.58
CA ASN A 127 -7.49 -12.18 -6.52
C ASN A 127 -7.27 -13.30 -7.56
N GLU A 128 -6.93 -12.95 -8.80
CA GLU A 128 -6.64 -13.93 -9.85
C GLU A 128 -5.37 -14.74 -9.53
N ALA A 129 -4.33 -14.07 -9.03
CA ALA A 129 -3.14 -14.74 -8.51
C ALA A 129 -3.47 -15.70 -7.36
N TYR A 130 -4.39 -15.31 -6.46
CA TYR A 130 -4.86 -16.16 -5.37
C TYR A 130 -5.64 -17.39 -5.87
N VAL A 131 -6.44 -17.26 -6.93
CA VAL A 131 -7.11 -18.42 -7.56
C VAL A 131 -6.08 -19.42 -8.07
N ARG A 132 -5.00 -18.97 -8.73
CA ARG A 132 -3.91 -19.85 -9.17
C ARG A 132 -3.18 -20.49 -7.98
N TYR A 133 -2.96 -19.73 -6.90
CA TYR A 133 -2.37 -20.27 -5.68
C TYR A 133 -3.23 -21.38 -5.04
N LYS A 134 -4.56 -21.20 -4.98
CA LYS A 134 -5.49 -22.25 -4.56
C LYS A 134 -5.36 -23.49 -5.43
N GLU A 135 -5.24 -23.32 -6.75
CA GLU A 135 -5.12 -24.44 -7.68
C GLU A 135 -3.83 -25.26 -7.47
N VAL A 136 -2.70 -24.60 -7.18
CA VAL A 136 -1.46 -25.28 -6.79
C VAL A 136 -1.69 -26.14 -5.54
N CYS A 137 -2.38 -25.60 -4.53
CA CYS A 137 -2.68 -26.33 -3.31
C CYS A 137 -3.69 -27.47 -3.52
N ARG A 138 -4.62 -27.36 -4.47
CA ARG A 138 -5.57 -28.46 -4.78
C ARG A 138 -4.88 -29.63 -5.46
N THR A 139 -3.98 -29.33 -6.39
CA THR A 139 -3.37 -30.32 -7.27
C THR A 139 -2.16 -31.00 -6.64
N ASP A 140 -1.47 -30.33 -5.72
CA ASP A 140 -0.28 -30.84 -5.06
C ASP A 140 -0.44 -30.84 -3.52
N LYS A 141 -0.60 -32.05 -2.96
CA LYS A 141 -0.73 -32.26 -1.50
C LYS A 141 0.53 -31.87 -0.73
N MET A 142 1.71 -32.04 -1.32
CA MET A 142 2.97 -31.63 -0.70
C MET A 142 3.00 -30.12 -0.56
N MET A 143 2.64 -29.40 -1.64
CA MET A 143 2.54 -27.94 -1.62
C MET A 143 1.44 -27.49 -0.65
N ARG A 144 0.24 -28.08 -0.68
CA ARG A 144 -0.82 -27.78 0.29
C ARG A 144 -0.35 -27.85 1.75
N SER A 145 0.44 -28.87 2.08
CA SER A 145 0.97 -29.08 3.43
C SER A 145 2.09 -28.11 3.79
N LEU A 146 2.89 -27.67 2.81
CA LEU A 146 4.07 -26.83 3.05
C LEU A 146 3.72 -25.33 3.08
N ILE A 147 2.86 -24.88 2.18
CA ILE A 147 2.61 -23.45 1.93
C ILE A 147 1.16 -23.03 2.16
N GLY A 148 0.23 -23.98 2.32
CA GLY A 148 -1.17 -23.70 2.60
C GLY A 148 -1.42 -23.23 4.03
N PRO A 149 -2.51 -22.49 4.30
CA PRO A 149 -2.93 -22.12 5.65
C PRO A 149 -3.28 -23.34 6.49
N ASP A 150 -3.01 -23.23 7.79
CA ASP A 150 -3.49 -24.10 8.86
C ASP A 150 -4.63 -23.40 9.64
N CYS A 151 -5.04 -23.96 10.79
CA CYS A 151 -6.15 -23.43 11.59
C CYS A 151 -5.90 -22.04 12.20
N ASP A 152 -4.64 -21.60 12.28
CA ASP A 152 -4.28 -20.34 12.95
C ASP A 152 -3.74 -19.29 11.96
N SER A 153 -3.59 -19.64 10.69
CA SER A 153 -3.04 -18.76 9.67
C SER A 153 -3.99 -18.47 8.51
N ALA A 154 -3.95 -17.23 8.04
CA ALA A 154 -4.71 -16.78 6.88
C ALA A 154 -3.83 -16.80 5.62
N PRO A 155 -4.34 -17.26 4.47
CA PRO A 155 -3.60 -17.18 3.22
C PRO A 155 -3.45 -15.73 2.74
N ALA A 156 -2.33 -15.43 2.10
CA ALA A 156 -2.01 -14.08 1.64
C ALA A 156 -1.20 -14.07 0.33
N ILE A 157 -1.34 -12.96 -0.41
CA ILE A 157 -0.54 -12.62 -1.59
C ILE A 157 0.21 -11.33 -1.30
N TRP A 158 1.52 -11.36 -1.49
CA TRP A 158 2.38 -10.18 -1.50
C TRP A 158 2.62 -9.75 -2.94
N ARG A 159 2.54 -8.44 -3.19
CA ARG A 159 2.85 -7.83 -4.48
C ARG A 159 3.84 -6.70 -4.30
N THR A 160 4.70 -6.51 -5.30
CA THR A 160 5.57 -5.34 -5.42
C THR A 160 5.55 -4.87 -6.87
N TRP A 161 5.28 -3.58 -7.08
CA TRP A 161 5.24 -2.96 -8.40
C TRP A 161 6.58 -2.30 -8.71
N LEU A 162 7.14 -2.60 -9.88
CA LEU A 162 8.51 -2.23 -10.23
C LEU A 162 8.57 -1.63 -11.65
N ILE A 163 9.61 -0.83 -11.90
CA ILE A 163 10.06 -0.47 -13.25
C ILE A 163 11.57 -0.65 -13.34
N ARG A 164 12.08 -0.78 -14.58
CA ARG A 164 13.51 -1.01 -14.82
C ARG A 164 14.38 0.16 -14.38
N GLU A 165 13.85 1.37 -14.49
CA GLU A 165 14.55 2.60 -14.12
C GLU A 165 14.74 2.76 -12.60
N PHE A 166 13.94 2.05 -11.78
CA PHE A 166 14.07 2.00 -10.33
C PHE A 166 14.18 0.56 -9.84
N PRO A 167 15.30 -0.13 -10.12
CA PRO A 167 15.43 -1.55 -9.87
C PRO A 167 15.28 -1.87 -8.38
N GLY A 168 14.36 -2.80 -8.07
CA GLY A 168 14.12 -3.26 -6.71
C GLY A 168 13.38 -2.28 -5.80
N ARG A 169 12.95 -1.13 -6.32
CA ARG A 169 12.20 -0.14 -5.56
C ARG A 169 10.72 -0.23 -5.88
N ASP A 170 9.89 -0.31 -4.85
CA ASP A 170 8.45 -0.28 -5.04
C ASP A 170 7.98 1.08 -5.57
N LEU A 171 7.09 1.05 -6.55
CA LEU A 171 6.61 2.26 -7.20
C LEU A 171 5.79 3.17 -6.27
N LEU A 172 5.12 2.65 -5.25
CA LEU A 172 4.43 3.48 -4.28
C LEU A 172 5.43 4.26 -3.41
N ASP A 173 6.53 3.61 -3.01
CA ASP A 173 7.62 4.27 -2.27
C ASP A 173 8.33 5.33 -3.13
N VAL A 174 8.56 5.02 -4.41
CA VAL A 174 9.11 5.98 -5.40
C VAL A 174 8.18 7.18 -5.56
N ALA A 175 6.87 6.97 -5.70
CA ALA A 175 5.90 8.05 -5.85
C ALA A 175 5.80 8.91 -4.59
N PHE A 176 5.83 8.29 -3.40
CA PHE A 176 5.86 9.04 -2.14
C PHE A 176 7.11 9.91 -2.03
N GLU A 177 8.31 9.38 -2.31
CA GLU A 177 9.55 10.17 -2.35
C GLU A 177 9.43 11.35 -3.30
N ALA A 178 8.85 11.14 -4.49
CA ALA A 178 8.66 12.18 -5.49
C ALA A 178 7.72 13.29 -4.99
N TRP A 179 6.63 12.92 -4.32
CA TRP A 179 5.72 13.87 -3.68
C TRP A 179 6.42 14.69 -2.58
N THR A 180 7.22 14.03 -1.74
CA THR A 180 8.01 14.71 -0.69
C THR A 180 9.00 15.71 -1.31
N LYS A 181 9.71 15.32 -2.38
CA LYS A 181 10.67 16.21 -3.06
C LYS A 181 10.01 17.44 -3.70
N LEU A 182 8.79 17.33 -4.21
CA LEU A 182 8.02 18.51 -4.63
C LEU A 182 7.61 19.36 -3.42
N GLY A 183 7.20 18.73 -2.33
CA GLY A 183 6.86 19.41 -1.09
C GLY A 183 8.01 20.21 -0.50
N GLU A 184 9.25 19.70 -0.57
CA GLU A 184 10.47 20.41 -0.17
C GLU A 184 10.66 21.71 -0.98
N VAL A 185 10.44 21.66 -2.30
CA VAL A 185 10.52 22.84 -3.17
C VAL A 185 9.44 23.87 -2.84
N LEU A 186 8.21 23.41 -2.63
CA LEU A 186 7.09 24.30 -2.28
C LEU A 186 7.28 24.89 -0.88
N SER A 187 7.80 24.12 0.07
CA SER A 187 8.17 24.57 1.41
C SER A 187 9.20 25.69 1.36
N ALA A 188 10.31 25.47 0.63
CA ALA A 188 11.33 26.50 0.44
C ALA A 188 10.75 27.78 -0.18
N THR A 189 9.74 27.65 -1.06
CA THR A 189 9.07 28.80 -1.67
C THR A 189 8.22 29.57 -0.67
N VAL A 190 7.43 28.89 0.16
CA VAL A 190 6.59 29.58 1.17
C VAL A 190 7.43 30.14 2.32
N GLU A 191 8.51 29.47 2.70
CA GLU A 191 9.51 29.94 3.69
C GLU A 191 10.21 31.21 3.20
N ALA A 192 10.64 31.26 1.93
CA ALA A 192 11.21 32.45 1.33
C ALA A 192 10.23 33.65 1.30
N ARG A 193 8.93 33.41 1.50
CA ARG A 193 7.89 34.44 1.67
C ARG A 193 7.51 34.69 3.12
N GLY A 194 8.20 34.08 4.07
CA GLY A 194 8.00 34.28 5.51
C GLY A 194 6.86 33.46 6.13
N ALA A 195 6.42 32.38 5.48
CA ALA A 195 5.52 31.39 6.09
C ALA A 195 6.30 30.20 6.65
N GLU A 196 5.61 29.37 7.44
CA GLU A 196 6.10 28.07 7.88
C GLU A 196 6.19 27.09 6.69
N PRO A 197 7.13 26.12 6.71
CA PRO A 197 7.20 25.07 5.70
C PRO A 197 5.95 24.19 5.71
N LEU A 198 5.73 23.47 4.61
CA LEU A 198 4.61 22.54 4.51
C LEU A 198 4.85 21.30 5.39
N ASP A 199 3.77 20.70 5.90
CA ASP A 199 3.85 19.41 6.57
C ASP A 199 4.02 18.29 5.52
N LEU A 200 5.19 17.65 5.54
CA LEU A 200 5.56 16.57 4.63
C LEU A 200 5.46 15.18 5.29
N SER A 201 4.90 15.08 6.50
CA SER A 201 4.84 13.81 7.25
C SER A 201 3.83 12.81 6.70
N MET A 202 2.78 13.28 6.01
CA MET A 202 1.68 12.48 5.46
C MET A 202 1.14 11.44 6.47
N PRO A 203 0.54 11.87 7.60
CA PRO A 203 0.10 10.96 8.66
C PRO A 203 -1.01 9.99 8.22
N CYS A 204 -1.69 10.29 7.12
CA CYS A 204 -2.68 9.44 6.47
C CYS A 204 -2.08 8.31 5.63
N ARG A 205 -0.75 8.26 5.45
CA ARG A 205 -0.09 7.20 4.70
C ARG A 205 -0.20 5.86 5.43
N HIS A 206 -0.63 4.83 4.71
CA HIS A 206 -0.66 3.48 5.25
C HIS A 206 0.76 2.87 5.27
N ASP A 207 1.01 1.95 6.21
CA ASP A 207 2.26 1.18 6.22
C ASP A 207 2.45 0.46 4.87
N PRO A 208 3.53 0.75 4.11
CA PRO A 208 3.76 0.15 2.81
C PRO A 208 3.79 -1.38 2.85
N GLU A 209 4.26 -1.98 3.94
CA GLU A 209 4.31 -3.43 4.07
C GLU A 209 2.91 -4.04 4.25
N HIS A 210 1.94 -3.27 4.75
CA HIS A 210 0.54 -3.70 4.78
C HIS A 210 -0.15 -3.53 3.43
N VAL A 211 0.13 -2.43 2.71
CA VAL A 211 -0.45 -2.18 1.38
C VAL A 211 -0.02 -3.24 0.37
N LYS A 212 1.19 -3.78 0.51
CA LYS A 212 1.72 -4.85 -0.35
C LYS A 212 1.04 -6.21 -0.15
N VAL A 213 0.26 -6.39 0.91
CA VAL A 213 -0.28 -7.69 1.33
C VAL A 213 -1.80 -7.72 1.25
N ARG A 214 -2.32 -8.63 0.41
CA ARG A 214 -3.73 -9.00 0.43
C ARG A 214 -3.91 -10.29 1.20
N ARG A 215 -4.60 -10.22 2.34
CA ARG A 215 -5.04 -11.39 3.10
C ARG A 215 -6.38 -11.88 2.57
N PHE A 216 -6.58 -13.19 2.62
CA PHE A 216 -7.78 -13.86 2.16
C PHE A 216 -8.41 -14.67 3.29
N SER A 217 -9.68 -15.02 3.12
CA SER A 217 -10.41 -15.81 4.10
C SER A 217 -9.84 -17.21 4.21
N GLN A 218 -9.41 -17.56 5.43
CA GLN A 218 -9.00 -18.92 5.77
C GLN A 218 -10.15 -19.91 5.52
N ARG A 219 -11.37 -19.56 5.96
CA ARG A 219 -12.55 -20.40 5.76
C ARG A 219 -12.82 -20.70 4.29
N GLU A 220 -12.78 -19.67 3.44
CA GLU A 220 -12.99 -19.86 2.00
C GLU A 220 -11.90 -20.73 1.39
N PHE A 221 -10.66 -20.58 1.85
CA PHE A 221 -9.57 -21.46 1.41
C PHE A 221 -9.86 -22.93 1.73
N PHE A 222 -10.14 -23.26 2.99
CA PHE A 222 -10.42 -24.65 3.39
C PHE A 222 -11.64 -25.24 2.67
N LEU A 223 -12.68 -24.44 2.45
CA LEU A 223 -13.84 -24.87 1.70
C LEU A 223 -13.50 -25.14 0.23
N ASP A 224 -12.80 -24.21 -0.41
CA ASP A 224 -12.52 -24.26 -1.85
C ASP A 224 -11.42 -25.25 -2.22
N VAL A 225 -10.46 -25.49 -1.31
CA VAL A 225 -9.27 -26.31 -1.56
C VAL A 225 -9.42 -27.69 -0.97
N ASP A 226 -9.87 -27.79 0.28
CA ASP A 226 -9.95 -29.04 1.02
C ASP A 226 -11.39 -29.62 1.06
N GLY A 227 -12.41 -28.85 0.64
CA GLY A 227 -13.81 -29.24 0.76
C GLY A 227 -14.34 -29.18 2.20
N ILE A 228 -13.64 -28.50 3.10
CA ILE A 228 -13.93 -28.48 4.54
C ILE A 228 -14.65 -27.17 4.89
N ASP A 229 -15.89 -27.28 5.36
CA ASP A 229 -16.60 -26.15 5.97
C ASP A 229 -16.27 -26.04 7.47
N LEU A 230 -15.34 -25.15 7.80
CA LEU A 230 -14.88 -24.94 9.19
C LEU A 230 -16.02 -24.64 10.16
N ALA A 231 -17.09 -23.94 9.73
CA ALA A 231 -18.23 -23.63 10.59
C ALA A 231 -19.08 -24.87 10.92
N LYS A 232 -19.16 -25.81 9.97
CA LYS A 232 -19.84 -27.09 10.17
C LYS A 232 -19.02 -27.98 11.10
N GLU A 233 -17.71 -28.02 10.93
CA GLU A 233 -16.81 -28.79 11.79
C GLU A 233 -16.79 -28.24 13.23
N GLU A 234 -16.77 -26.92 13.40
CA GLU A 234 -16.88 -26.30 14.72
C GLU A 234 -18.21 -26.65 15.41
N ARG A 235 -19.34 -26.66 14.66
CA ARG A 235 -20.64 -27.05 15.21
C ARG A 235 -20.65 -28.50 15.69
N LYS A 236 -20.17 -29.43 14.85
CA LYS A 236 -20.05 -30.85 15.22
C LYS A 236 -19.18 -31.01 16.47
N TRP A 237 -18.05 -30.32 16.53
CA TRP A 237 -17.16 -30.37 17.68
C TRP A 237 -17.85 -29.87 18.95
N ARG A 238 -18.59 -28.76 18.89
CA ARG A 238 -19.36 -28.23 20.03
C ARG A 238 -20.44 -29.21 20.49
N GLU A 239 -21.18 -29.82 19.57
CA GLU A 239 -22.20 -30.83 19.87
C GLU A 239 -21.59 -32.08 20.52
N GLU A 240 -20.47 -32.57 19.98
CA GLU A 240 -19.77 -33.72 20.54
C GLU A 240 -19.14 -33.43 21.89
N ASN A 241 -18.58 -32.24 22.09
CA ASN A 241 -18.03 -31.82 23.37
C ASN A 241 -19.13 -31.68 24.43
N MET A 242 -20.31 -31.14 24.07
CA MET A 242 -21.49 -31.12 24.94
C MET A 242 -22.00 -32.51 25.30
N ARG A 243 -21.95 -33.48 24.37
CA ARG A 243 -22.30 -34.87 24.65
C ARG A 243 -21.28 -35.54 25.58
N ARG A 244 -19.98 -35.30 25.38
CA ARG A 244 -18.92 -35.85 26.24
C ARG A 244 -18.98 -35.31 27.66
N THR A 245 -19.27 -34.02 27.83
CA THR A 245 -19.43 -33.41 29.16
C THR A 245 -20.70 -33.88 29.87
N SER A 246 -21.79 -34.14 29.14
CA SER A 246 -23.01 -34.70 29.73
C SER A 246 -22.88 -36.19 30.10
N GLU A 247 -22.12 -36.99 29.35
CA GLU A 247 -21.87 -38.41 29.63
C GLU A 247 -20.85 -38.65 30.77
N CYS A 248 -19.89 -37.75 30.99
CA CYS A 248 -18.90 -37.88 32.07
C CYS A 248 -19.34 -37.32 33.43
N GLY A 249 -20.52 -36.71 33.55
CA GLY A 249 -21.00 -36.14 34.81
C GLY A 249 -20.09 -35.05 35.41
N ALA A 250 -19.20 -34.46 34.60
CA ALA A 250 -18.33 -33.38 35.02
C ALA A 250 -19.05 -32.05 34.75
N THR A 251 -19.30 -31.29 35.82
CA THR A 251 -19.77 -29.90 35.72
C THR A 251 -18.88 -29.10 34.76
N PRO A 252 -19.45 -28.20 33.94
CA PRO A 252 -18.66 -27.38 33.03
C PRO A 252 -17.70 -26.54 33.85
N THR A 253 -16.39 -26.77 33.72
CA THR A 253 -15.42 -25.75 34.07
C THR A 253 -15.61 -24.63 33.06
N THR A 254 -16.21 -23.53 33.52
CA THR A 254 -16.17 -22.25 32.82
C THR A 254 -14.72 -21.96 32.43
N PRO A 255 -14.47 -21.38 31.24
CA PRO A 255 -13.18 -20.77 30.96
C PRO A 255 -12.88 -19.77 32.08
N ASP A 256 -11.67 -19.81 32.61
CA ASP A 256 -11.21 -18.86 33.63
C ASP A 256 -11.11 -17.46 32.98
N ASP A 257 -12.15 -16.64 33.17
CA ASP A 257 -12.21 -15.25 32.72
C ASP A 257 -11.26 -14.32 33.50
N SER A 258 -10.39 -14.84 34.39
CA SER A 258 -9.46 -14.02 35.16
C SER A 258 -8.26 -13.47 34.36
N ILE A 259 -8.10 -13.82 33.08
CA ILE A 259 -7.03 -13.27 32.22
C ILE A 259 -7.46 -11.99 31.47
N TYR A 260 -8.75 -11.66 31.42
CA TYR A 260 -9.25 -10.44 30.79
C TYR A 260 -10.01 -9.55 31.79
N SER A 261 -9.31 -9.03 32.79
CA SER A 261 -9.71 -7.77 33.41
C SER A 261 -9.06 -6.61 32.64
N PRO A 262 -9.83 -5.74 31.96
CA PRO A 262 -9.28 -4.47 31.49
C PRO A 262 -8.89 -3.64 32.72
N LYS A 263 -7.60 -3.26 32.82
CA LYS A 263 -7.20 -2.20 33.74
C LYS A 263 -7.93 -0.93 33.33
N SER A 264 -8.84 -0.48 34.19
CA SER A 264 -9.49 0.82 34.10
C SER A 264 -8.44 1.93 33.99
N PRO A 265 -8.61 2.92 33.10
CA PRO A 265 -7.83 4.14 33.17
C PRO A 265 -8.22 4.89 34.46
N SER A 266 -7.21 5.23 35.27
CA SER A 266 -7.38 6.14 36.41
C SER A 266 -7.81 7.51 35.90
N PRO A 267 -8.76 8.20 36.58
CA PRO A 267 -9.11 9.56 36.25
C PRO A 267 -8.06 10.56 36.77
N ALA A 268 -7.80 11.56 35.92
CA ALA A 268 -7.36 12.94 36.14
C ALA A 268 -6.06 13.23 36.93
N ASP A 269 -5.11 13.91 36.28
CA ASP A 269 -4.77 15.33 36.52
C ASP A 269 -3.95 15.90 35.35
#